data_AF-A0A9E3UZX8-F1
#
_entry.id   AF-A0A9E3UZX8-F1
#
_cell.length_a   1.000
_cell.length_b   1.000
_cell.length_c   1.000
_cell.angle_alpha   90.00
_cell.angle_beta   90.00
_cell.angle_gamma   90.00
#
_symmetry.space_group_name_H-M   'P 1'
#
loop_
_entity.id
_entity.type
_entity.pdbx_description
1 polymer ?
#
loop_
_entity_poly.entity_id
_entity_poly.type
_entity_poly.pdbx_seq_one_letter_code
_entity_poly.pdbx_strand_id
1 'polypeptide(L)'
;LVTVIEVLSPTNKTGSGREEYLEKRRELIDRPVNLVELDLLLGGRRLPMAEPLPPGDYYALVSRAERRPQAEVYAWTIRQPLPTIPIPLRPPDPDVPLDLAAIFATAYERGRYARSLDYGAPLTVPLAETDRLWAEGLARRAGR
;
A
#
# COMPACT_ATOMS: atom_id res chain seq x y z
N LEU A 1 -8.14 -15.78 13.74
CA LEU A 1 -7.70 -14.69 12.84
C LEU A 1 -8.92 -14.19 12.10
N VAL A 2 -9.15 -12.87 12.06
CA VAL A 2 -10.31 -12.26 11.38
C VAL A 2 -9.86 -11.62 10.07
N THR A 3 -8.88 -10.73 10.16
CA THR A 3 -8.31 -10.01 9.02
C THR A 3 -6.79 -9.99 9.14
N VAL A 4 -6.12 -10.28 8.03
CA VAL A 4 -4.68 -10.10 7.87
C VAL A 4 -4.44 -8.82 7.10
N ILE A 5 -3.55 -7.98 7.60
CA ILE A 5 -3.10 -6.78 6.90
C ILE A 5 -1.63 -6.99 6.53
N GLU A 6 -1.33 -7.04 5.24
CA GLU A 6 0.02 -7.16 4.69
C GLU A 6 0.44 -5.81 4.10
N VAL A 7 1.60 -5.30 4.52
CA VAL A 7 2.24 -4.14 3.86
C VAL A 7 3.34 -4.68 2.96
N LEU A 8 3.24 -4.42 1.66
CA LEU A 8 4.22 -4.92 0.71
C LEU A 8 5.56 -4.23 0.91
N SER A 9 6.61 -5.04 0.95
CA SER A 9 8.00 -4.60 0.90
C SER A 9 8.57 -4.75 -0.51
N PRO A 10 9.69 -4.07 -0.84
CA PRO A 10 10.31 -4.17 -2.16
C PRO A 10 10.61 -5.61 -2.61
N THR A 11 10.99 -6.49 -1.69
CA THR A 11 11.29 -7.90 -1.98
C THR A 11 10.03 -8.69 -2.37
N ASN A 12 8.84 -8.28 -1.92
CA ASN A 12 7.59 -8.93 -2.32
C ASN A 12 7.20 -8.63 -3.78
N LYS A 13 7.89 -7.70 -4.45
CA LYS A 13 7.58 -7.29 -5.84
C LYS A 13 8.63 -7.73 -6.85
N THR A 14 9.71 -8.38 -6.43
CA THR A 14 10.85 -8.80 -7.27
C THR A 14 11.42 -10.16 -6.85
N GLY A 15 12.12 -10.84 -7.78
CA GLY A 15 12.85 -12.08 -7.49
C GLY A 15 12.05 -13.17 -6.78
N SER A 16 12.75 -13.96 -5.95
CA SER A 16 12.18 -15.06 -5.14
C SER A 16 11.25 -14.57 -4.03
N GLY A 17 11.53 -13.41 -3.42
CA GLY A 17 10.67 -12.84 -2.37
C GLY A 17 9.26 -12.53 -2.86
N ARG A 18 9.08 -12.30 -4.16
CA ARG A 18 7.74 -12.23 -4.77
C ARG A 18 7.08 -13.59 -4.84
N GLU A 19 7.79 -14.63 -5.22
CA GLU A 19 7.25 -15.99 -5.34
C GLU A 19 6.75 -16.47 -3.98
N GLU A 20 7.58 -16.32 -2.94
CA GLU A 20 7.23 -16.58 -1.55
C GLU A 20 5.99 -15.78 -1.11
N TYR A 21 5.93 -14.49 -1.44
CA TYR A 21 4.76 -13.67 -1.11
C TYR A 21 3.49 -14.16 -1.83
N LEU A 22 3.58 -14.53 -3.11
CA LEU A 22 2.43 -15.01 -3.88
C LEU A 22 1.94 -16.38 -3.38
N GLU A 23 2.83 -17.24 -2.90
CA GLU A 23 2.45 -18.49 -2.22
C GLU A 23 1.70 -18.21 -0.92
N LYS A 24 2.28 -17.39 -0.03
CA LYS A 24 1.60 -16.93 1.21
C LYS A 24 0.25 -16.29 0.91
N ARG A 25 0.18 -15.44 -0.12
CA ARG A 25 -1.07 -14.78 -0.55
C ARG A 25 -2.12 -15.81 -0.94
N ARG A 26 -1.76 -16.85 -1.70
CA ARG A 26 -2.66 -17.93 -2.07
C ARG A 26 -3.18 -18.69 -0.85
N GLU A 27 -2.28 -19.05 0.07
CA GLU A 27 -2.66 -19.72 1.32
C GLU A 27 -3.64 -18.90 2.17
N LEU A 28 -3.48 -17.57 2.22
CA LEU A 28 -4.41 -16.69 2.93
C LEU A 28 -5.76 -16.58 2.22
N ILE A 29 -5.77 -16.53 0.89
CA ILE A 29 -6.99 -16.48 0.07
C ILE A 29 -7.81 -17.76 0.22
N ASP A 30 -7.16 -18.92 0.38
CA ASP A 30 -7.83 -20.22 0.56
C ASP A 30 -8.40 -20.44 1.97
N ARG A 31 -8.14 -19.51 2.91
CA ARG A 31 -8.61 -19.58 4.30
C ARG A 31 -9.82 -18.66 4.53
N PRO A 32 -10.70 -18.97 5.51
CA PRO A 32 -11.84 -18.11 5.88
C PRO A 32 -11.38 -16.91 6.74
N VAL A 33 -10.45 -16.12 6.21
CA VAL A 33 -9.87 -14.92 6.82
C VAL A 33 -9.87 -13.80 5.78
N ASN A 34 -10.16 -12.57 6.17
CA ASN A 34 -10.05 -11.44 5.25
C ASN A 34 -8.56 -11.10 5.01
N LEU A 35 -8.24 -10.53 3.86
CA LEU A 35 -6.91 -10.09 3.49
C LEU A 35 -6.96 -8.65 3.00
N VAL A 36 -6.17 -7.78 3.63
CA VAL A 36 -5.94 -6.40 3.19
C VAL A 36 -4.46 -6.27 2.80
N GLU A 37 -4.19 -5.91 1.55
CA GLU A 37 -2.82 -5.74 1.05
C GLU A 37 -2.57 -4.27 0.73
N LEU A 38 -1.54 -3.66 1.34
CA LEU A 38 -1.13 -2.27 1.11
C LEU A 38 0.11 -2.24 0.22
N ASP A 39 -0.05 -1.77 -1.02
CA ASP A 39 1.04 -1.55 -1.98
C ASP A 39 1.38 -0.05 -2.05
N LEU A 40 2.30 0.37 -1.18
CA LEU A 40 2.84 1.73 -1.12
C LEU A 40 4.09 1.91 -1.99
N LEU A 41 4.36 0.99 -2.92
CA LEU A 41 5.61 0.95 -3.68
C LEU A 41 5.39 1.32 -5.14
N LEU A 42 6.12 2.35 -5.59
CA LEU A 42 6.11 2.82 -6.98
C LEU A 42 6.81 1.84 -7.93
N GLY A 43 7.81 1.10 -7.44
CA GLY A 43 8.58 0.13 -8.21
C GLY A 43 8.11 -1.32 -8.05
N GLY A 44 8.70 -2.19 -8.89
CA GLY A 44 8.46 -3.63 -8.87
C GLY A 44 7.14 -4.05 -9.54
N ARG A 45 6.88 -5.36 -9.58
CA ARG A 45 5.69 -5.92 -10.23
C ARG A 45 4.46 -5.78 -9.33
N ARG A 46 3.34 -5.27 -9.86
CA ARG A 46 2.03 -5.25 -9.16
C ARG A 46 1.56 -6.66 -8.84
N LEU A 47 0.76 -6.83 -7.79
CA LEU A 47 0.17 -8.13 -7.47
C LEU A 47 -0.75 -8.59 -8.61
N PRO A 48 -0.80 -9.90 -8.90
CA PRO A 48 -1.66 -10.43 -9.97
C PRO A 48 -3.13 -10.23 -9.60
N MET A 49 -3.88 -9.65 -10.54
CA MET A 49 -5.33 -9.44 -10.47
C MET A 49 -5.95 -9.97 -11.76
N ALA A 50 -7.19 -10.48 -11.68
CA ALA A 50 -7.90 -10.97 -12.86
C ALA A 50 -8.25 -9.83 -13.83
N GLU A 51 -8.55 -8.65 -13.31
CA GLU A 51 -8.82 -7.43 -14.07
C GLU A 51 -7.68 -6.43 -13.89
N PRO A 52 -7.44 -5.55 -14.88
CA PRO A 52 -6.47 -4.46 -14.73
C PRO A 52 -6.80 -3.57 -13.53
N LEU A 53 -5.77 -3.18 -12.78
CA LEU A 53 -5.94 -2.20 -11.72
C LEU A 53 -6.40 -0.85 -12.31
N PRO A 54 -7.27 -0.10 -11.62
CA PRO A 54 -7.59 1.27 -12.00
C PRO A 54 -6.31 2.13 -11.96
N PRO A 55 -6.27 3.27 -12.66
CA PRO A 55 -5.11 4.16 -12.63
C PRO A 55 -4.75 4.59 -11.20
N GLY A 56 -3.48 4.46 -10.83
CA GLY A 56 -2.97 4.83 -9.51
C GLY A 56 -1.50 4.47 -9.30
N ASP A 57 -0.87 5.13 -8.34
CA ASP A 57 0.51 4.88 -7.93
C ASP A 57 0.59 3.90 -6.76
N TYR A 58 -0.44 3.92 -5.92
CA TYR A 58 -0.56 3.13 -4.71
C TYR A 58 -1.92 2.47 -4.64
N TYR A 59 -1.98 1.34 -3.94
CA TYR A 59 -3.17 0.52 -3.86
C TYR A 59 -3.38 -0.04 -2.46
N ALA A 60 -4.63 -0.12 -2.04
CA ALA A 60 -5.07 -1.03 -0.99
C ALA A 60 -6.07 -2.02 -1.62
N LEU A 61 -5.80 -3.31 -1.45
CA LEU A 61 -6.67 -4.39 -1.92
C LEU A 61 -7.37 -5.00 -0.71
N VAL A 62 -8.69 -4.94 -0.65
CA VAL A 62 -9.49 -5.52 0.43
C VAL A 62 -10.23 -6.75 -0.11
N SER A 63 -9.70 -7.93 0.19
CA SER A 63 -10.31 -9.22 -0.14
C SER A 63 -11.02 -9.78 1.09
N ARG A 64 -12.35 -9.75 1.07
CA ARG A 64 -13.18 -10.32 2.14
C ARG A 64 -13.41 -11.79 1.89
N ALA A 65 -13.32 -12.62 2.92
CA ALA A 65 -13.39 -14.07 2.77
C ALA A 65 -14.70 -14.53 2.11
N GLU A 66 -15.81 -13.89 2.45
CA GLU A 66 -17.16 -14.21 1.99
C GLU A 66 -17.50 -13.67 0.59
N ARG A 67 -16.68 -12.76 0.05
CA ARG A 67 -16.88 -12.14 -1.27
C ARG A 67 -15.83 -12.55 -2.28
N ARG A 68 -15.11 -13.65 -2.05
CA ARG A 68 -14.13 -14.16 -3.02
C ARG A 68 -14.81 -14.74 -4.25
N PRO A 69 -14.21 -14.60 -5.45
CA PRO A 69 -12.84 -14.10 -5.72
C PRO A 69 -12.72 -12.57 -5.83
N GLN A 70 -13.77 -11.80 -5.56
CA GLN A 70 -13.73 -10.34 -5.69
C GLN A 70 -12.90 -9.68 -4.57
N ALA A 71 -12.27 -8.55 -4.92
CA ALA A 71 -11.59 -7.67 -3.99
C ALA A 71 -11.97 -6.22 -4.30
N GLU A 72 -12.07 -5.39 -3.26
CA GLU A 72 -12.24 -3.95 -3.40
C GLU A 72 -10.86 -3.32 -3.58
N VAL A 73 -10.75 -2.41 -4.55
CA VAL A 73 -9.49 -1.76 -4.90
C VAL A 73 -9.60 -0.27 -4.61
N TYR A 74 -8.78 0.22 -3.69
CA TYR A 74 -8.59 1.63 -3.41
C TYR A 74 -7.30 2.06 -4.06
N ALA A 75 -7.37 2.97 -5.04
CA ALA A 75 -6.21 3.48 -5.75
C ALA A 75 -6.07 4.99 -5.53
N TRP A 76 -4.83 5.45 -5.36
CA TRP A 76 -4.52 6.88 -5.27
C TRP A 76 -3.16 7.17 -5.88
N THR A 77 -2.93 8.44 -6.20
CA THR A 77 -1.67 8.94 -6.78
C THR A 77 -0.79 9.57 -5.73
N ILE A 78 0.47 9.81 -6.07
CA ILE A 78 1.43 10.52 -5.22
C ILE A 78 1.00 11.95 -4.85
N ARG A 79 0.09 12.55 -5.63
CA ARG A 79 -0.44 13.90 -5.37
C ARG A 79 -1.63 13.90 -4.42
N GLN A 80 -2.21 12.74 -4.13
CA GLN A 80 -3.38 12.60 -3.28
C GLN A 80 -2.96 12.24 -1.86
N PRO A 81 -3.71 12.69 -0.83
CA PRO A 81 -3.49 12.20 0.52
C PRO A 81 -3.74 10.69 0.62
N LEU A 82 -3.08 10.05 1.59
CA LEU A 82 -3.37 8.65 1.92
C LEU A 82 -4.84 8.51 2.33
N PRO A 83 -5.59 7.53 1.77
CA PRO A 83 -7.01 7.40 2.03
C PRO A 83 -7.29 6.74 3.38
N THR A 84 -8.52 6.90 3.87
CA THR A 84 -9.09 5.99 4.86
C THR A 84 -9.66 4.77 4.15
N ILE A 85 -9.32 3.56 4.60
CA ILE A 85 -9.80 2.30 4.01
C ILE A 85 -10.58 1.48 5.04
N PRO A 86 -11.54 0.63 4.63
CA PRO A 86 -12.23 -0.26 5.54
C PRO A 86 -11.33 -1.45 5.90
N ILE A 87 -11.33 -1.81 7.18
CA ILE A 87 -10.77 -3.07 7.66
C ILE A 87 -11.95 -3.97 8.01
N PRO A 88 -12.20 -5.02 7.21
CA PRO A 88 -13.32 -5.91 7.44
C PRO A 88 -13.17 -6.64 8.76
N LEU A 89 -14.28 -6.84 9.47
CA LEU A 89 -14.34 -7.70 10.65
C LEU A 89 -15.14 -8.97 10.33
N ARG A 90 -15.47 -9.75 11.36
CA ARG A 90 -16.34 -10.91 11.20
C ARG A 90 -17.79 -10.42 11.29
N PRO A 91 -18.69 -10.81 10.36
CA PRO A 91 -20.10 -10.49 10.50
C PRO A 91 -20.66 -10.96 11.85
N PRO A 92 -21.56 -10.18 12.49
CA PRO A 92 -22.20 -8.95 11.97
C PRO A 92 -21.41 -7.66 12.24
N ASP A 93 -20.19 -7.72 12.77
CA ASP A 93 -19.42 -6.53 13.10
C ASP A 93 -19.11 -5.71 11.84
N PRO A 94 -19.36 -4.39 11.85
CA PRO A 94 -19.08 -3.54 10.71
C PRO A 94 -17.58 -3.37 10.51
N ASP A 95 -17.20 -2.90 9.32
CA ASP A 95 -15.83 -2.54 9.03
C ASP A 95 -15.35 -1.42 9.96
N VAL A 96 -14.08 -1.50 10.35
CA VAL A 96 -13.41 -0.42 11.10
C VAL A 96 -12.67 0.47 10.09
N PRO A 97 -12.93 1.79 10.04
CA PRO A 97 -12.18 2.69 9.18
C PRO A 97 -10.74 2.81 9.69
N LEU A 98 -9.78 2.66 8.79
CA LEU A 98 -8.36 2.81 9.06
C LEU A 98 -7.81 4.01 8.29
N ASP A 99 -7.51 5.08 9.03
CA ASP A 99 -6.90 6.29 8.48
C ASP A 99 -5.41 6.06 8.21
N LEU A 100 -5.06 5.80 6.95
CA LEU A 100 -3.68 5.54 6.55
C LEU A 100 -2.80 6.78 6.69
N ALA A 101 -3.36 7.99 6.54
CA ALA A 101 -2.61 9.23 6.70
C ALA A 101 -2.16 9.42 8.15
N ALA A 102 -3.07 9.22 9.12
CA ALA A 102 -2.75 9.30 10.55
C ALA A 102 -1.72 8.25 10.98
N ILE A 103 -1.84 7.01 10.46
CA ILE A 103 -0.89 5.93 10.73
C ILE A 103 0.48 6.26 10.17
N PHE A 104 0.55 6.73 8.92
CA PHE A 104 1.81 7.10 8.28
C PHE A 104 2.49 8.24 9.04
N ALA A 105 1.74 9.28 9.42
CA ALA A 105 2.27 10.39 10.23
C ALA A 105 2.83 9.89 11.57
N THR A 106 2.10 9.01 12.25
CA THR A 106 2.54 8.41 13.53
C THR A 106 3.81 7.58 13.36
N ALA A 107 3.88 6.73 12.32
CA ALA A 107 5.05 5.93 12.01
C ALA A 107 6.25 6.81 11.67
N TYR A 108 6.01 7.89 10.92
CA TYR A 108 7.03 8.83 10.51
C TYR A 108 7.66 9.58 11.68
N GLU A 109 6.82 10.10 12.57
CA GLU A 109 7.24 10.78 13.79
C GLU A 109 8.02 9.85 14.73
N ARG A 110 7.44 8.67 15.03
CA ARG A 110 8.06 7.70 15.95
C ARG A 110 9.37 7.13 15.40
N GLY A 111 9.45 6.92 14.09
CA GLY A 111 10.67 6.50 13.40
C GLY A 111 11.74 7.59 13.33
N ARG A 112 11.41 8.84 13.67
CA ARG A 112 12.28 10.02 13.52
C ARG A 112 12.85 10.17 12.10
N TYR A 113 12.06 9.81 11.09
CA TYR A 113 12.56 9.78 9.71
C TYR A 113 13.01 11.14 9.19
N ALA A 114 12.52 12.23 9.77
CA ALA A 114 13.02 13.58 9.50
C ALA A 114 14.54 13.73 9.73
N ARG A 115 15.16 12.88 10.56
CA ARG A 115 16.60 12.89 10.84
C ARG A 115 17.41 11.94 9.96
N SER A 116 16.76 10.99 9.30
CA SER A 116 17.43 9.94 8.52
C SER A 116 17.22 10.06 7.02
N LEU A 117 16.19 10.81 6.59
CA LEU A 117 15.88 11.00 5.19
C LEU A 117 16.51 12.31 4.68
N ASP A 118 17.22 12.20 3.56
CA ASP A 118 17.72 13.35 2.82
C ASP A 118 16.66 13.82 1.82
N TYR A 119 15.92 14.86 2.18
CA TYR A 119 14.91 15.50 1.33
C TYR A 119 15.50 16.36 0.20
N GLY A 120 16.83 16.55 0.18
CA GLY A 120 17.55 17.20 -0.91
C GLY A 120 18.05 16.22 -1.98
N ALA A 121 18.07 14.91 -1.68
CA ALA A 121 18.54 13.89 -2.61
C ALA A 121 17.55 13.71 -3.79
N PRO A 122 18.05 13.42 -5.01
CA PRO A 122 17.20 13.15 -6.15
C PRO A 122 16.39 11.86 -5.97
N LEU A 123 15.15 11.84 -6.45
CA LEU A 123 14.31 10.66 -6.40
C LEU A 123 14.74 9.63 -7.45
N THR A 124 15.04 8.41 -7.01
CA THR A 124 15.44 7.28 -7.88
C THR A 124 14.29 6.33 -8.21
N VAL A 125 13.08 6.63 -7.73
CA VAL A 125 11.87 5.83 -7.95
C VAL A 125 11.28 6.06 -9.35
N PRO A 126 10.59 5.06 -9.93
CA PRO A 126 10.00 5.18 -11.25
C PRO A 126 8.73 6.06 -11.20
N LEU A 127 8.92 7.37 -11.30
CA LEU A 127 7.87 8.38 -11.45
C LEU A 127 7.93 9.05 -12.82
N ALA A 128 6.77 9.48 -13.30
CA ALA A 128 6.69 10.42 -14.41
C ALA A 128 7.43 11.72 -14.05
N GLU A 129 8.05 12.35 -15.05
CA GLU A 129 8.90 13.52 -14.83
C GLU A 129 8.16 14.67 -14.12
N THR A 130 6.91 14.89 -14.49
CA THR A 130 6.05 15.91 -13.87
C THR A 130 5.78 15.66 -12.40
N ASP A 131 5.63 14.40 -11.99
CA ASP A 131 5.41 14.02 -10.59
C ASP A 131 6.72 14.04 -9.79
N ARG A 132 7.83 13.67 -10.41
CA ARG A 132 9.16 13.77 -9.80
C ARG A 132 9.50 15.22 -9.46
N LEU A 133 9.40 16.12 -10.44
CA LEU A 133 9.68 17.55 -10.25
C LEU A 133 8.77 18.18 -9.19
N TRP A 134 7.50 17.77 -9.16
CA TRP A 134 6.55 18.20 -8.12
C TRP A 134 6.98 17.72 -6.73
N ALA A 135 7.29 16.42 -6.59
CA ALA A 135 7.66 15.82 -5.31
C ALA A 135 8.98 16.37 -4.77
N GLU A 136 10.01 16.49 -5.61
CA GLU A 136 11.30 17.11 -5.24
C GLU A 136 11.16 18.60 -4.91
N GLY A 137 10.25 19.30 -5.60
CA GLY A 137 9.90 20.69 -5.28
C GLY A 137 9.24 20.80 -3.90
N LEU A 138 8.35 19.87 -3.55
CA LEU A 138 7.70 19.83 -2.23
C LEU A 138 8.69 19.47 -1.12
N ALA A 139 9.51 18.44 -1.32
CA ALA A 139 10.54 17.98 -0.40
C ALA A 139 11.51 19.11 -0.02
N ARG A 140 12.00 19.88 -1.01
CA ARG A 140 12.91 21.02 -0.75
C ARG A 140 12.28 22.16 0.03
N ARG A 141 10.96 22.34 -0.04
CA ARG A 141 10.25 23.34 0.78
C ARG A 141 10.01 22.85 2.21
N ALA A 142 9.74 21.56 2.38
CA ALA A 142 9.44 20.95 3.67
C ALA A 142 10.68 20.54 4.48
N GLY A 143 11.81 20.29 3.82
CA GLY A 143 13.11 19.99 4.44
C GLY A 143 13.87 21.22 4.96
N ARG A 144 13.18 22.34 5.15
CA ARG A 144 13.71 23.56 5.80
C ARG A 144 13.06 23.73 7.18
#